data_AF-A0A497ARA9-F1
#
_entry.id   AF-A0A497ARA9-F1
#
_cell.length_a   1.000
_cell.length_b   1.000
_cell.length_c   1.000
_cell.angle_alpha   90.00
_cell.angle_beta   90.00
_cell.angle_gamma   90.00
#
_symmetry.space_group_name_H-M   'P 1'
#
loop_
_entity.id
_entity.type
_entity.pdbx_description
1 polymer ?
#
loop_
_entity_poly.entity_id
_entity_poly.type
_entity_poly.pdbx_seq_one_letter_code
_entity_poly.pdbx_strand_id
1 'polypeptide(L)'
;MKQRTLKHPLIIAFISLYLVAVTGLGIKNARLMLSILPFSLALFALVALVLRLTKGYEVAAVPLKNPLPGLLFLFLCLALHYFTKSWSLPQIGGSWKGTSLLLKLAFLFLLPALFFRLKEESFLKSSLSPKNLREELKIALVIGAAIIIPTFFLNPATWKPLVSGERPLIQALAAFPISLLYYFLLAAIPEELFFRAFLQECGAQFLKSRISGLIIASLIFGFLHIPGIMRWYGASLFEASARAVMVQSLIGLVFGTIYERTRSVVPLLVLHSFIDATSNLVLITQRLFG
;
A
#
# COMPACT_ATOMS: atom_id res chain seq x y z
N MET A 1 19.35 7.59 -13.24
CA MET A 1 19.93 6.49 -12.43
C MET A 1 21.33 6.22 -12.93
N LYS A 2 22.37 6.35 -12.09
CA LYS A 2 23.73 5.92 -12.48
C LYS A 2 23.70 4.39 -12.68
N GLN A 3 24.40 3.86 -13.68
CA GLN A 3 24.45 2.41 -13.99
C GLN A 3 24.73 1.50 -12.77
N ARG A 4 25.34 2.01 -11.69
CA ARG A 4 25.57 1.28 -10.44
C ARG A 4 24.30 0.86 -9.71
N THR A 5 23.15 1.51 -9.90
CA THR A 5 21.93 1.18 -9.15
C THR A 5 21.30 -0.16 -9.56
N LEU A 6 21.38 -0.54 -10.84
CA LEU A 6 20.78 -1.80 -11.33
C LEU A 6 21.51 -3.05 -10.85
N LYS A 7 22.79 -2.92 -10.45
CA LYS A 7 23.59 -4.02 -9.89
C LYS A 7 23.37 -4.21 -8.38
N HIS A 8 22.41 -3.51 -7.78
CA HIS A 8 22.13 -3.64 -6.35
C HIS A 8 21.56 -5.04 -6.03
N PRO A 9 22.13 -5.80 -5.08
CA PRO A 9 21.72 -7.18 -4.82
C PRO A 9 20.22 -7.36 -4.56
N LEU A 10 19.59 -6.44 -3.82
CA LEU A 10 18.15 -6.50 -3.55
C LEU A 10 17.28 -6.18 -4.77
N ILE A 11 17.76 -5.41 -5.75
CA ILE A 11 17.04 -5.23 -7.02
C ILE A 11 17.06 -6.54 -7.79
N ILE A 12 18.22 -7.19 -7.87
CA ILE A 12 18.36 -8.50 -8.52
C ILE A 12 17.45 -9.52 -7.83
N ALA A 13 17.48 -9.60 -6.50
CA ALA A 13 16.62 -10.51 -5.74
C ALA A 13 15.12 -10.25 -5.97
N PHE A 14 14.70 -8.98 -5.99
CA PHE A 14 13.31 -8.62 -6.27
C PHE A 14 12.89 -9.03 -7.69
N ILE A 15 13.72 -8.74 -8.70
CA ILE A 15 13.47 -9.13 -10.10
C ILE A 15 13.40 -10.65 -10.22
N SER A 16 14.35 -11.38 -9.61
CA SER A 16 14.33 -12.85 -9.62
C SER A 16 13.05 -13.40 -8.99
N LEU A 17 12.62 -12.86 -7.85
CA LEU A 17 11.37 -13.27 -7.21
C LEU A 17 10.16 -12.97 -8.10
N TYR A 18 10.13 -11.81 -8.77
CA TYR A 18 9.08 -11.46 -9.73
C TYR A 18 9.06 -12.43 -10.92
N LEU A 19 10.21 -12.79 -11.50
CA LEU A 19 10.30 -13.75 -12.60
C LEU A 19 9.85 -15.15 -12.18
N VAL A 20 10.18 -15.59 -10.96
CA VAL A 20 9.68 -16.85 -10.39
C VAL A 20 8.17 -16.81 -10.24
N ALA A 21 7.61 -15.71 -9.73
CA ALA A 21 6.17 -15.54 -9.60
C ALA A 21 5.45 -15.59 -10.96
N VAL A 22 5.95 -14.87 -11.97
CA VAL A 22 5.40 -14.86 -13.33
C VAL A 22 5.46 -16.25 -13.95
N THR A 23 6.63 -16.89 -13.93
CA THR A 23 6.85 -18.19 -14.56
C THR A 23 6.02 -19.27 -13.89
N GLY A 24 6.08 -19.34 -12.56
CA GLY A 24 5.36 -20.36 -11.81
C GLY A 24 3.84 -20.16 -11.88
N LEU A 25 3.33 -18.92 -11.90
CA LEU A 25 1.92 -18.65 -12.15
C LEU A 25 1.52 -18.97 -13.59
N GLY A 26 2.40 -18.70 -14.57
CA GLY A 26 2.21 -19.09 -15.97
C GLY A 26 2.05 -20.61 -16.15
N ILE A 27 2.87 -21.39 -15.45
CA ILE A 27 2.81 -22.87 -15.46
C ILE A 27 1.52 -23.38 -14.79
N LYS A 28 1.17 -22.85 -13.61
CA LYS A 28 0.03 -23.38 -12.82
C LYS A 28 -1.33 -22.83 -13.26
N ASN A 29 -1.38 -21.59 -13.72
CA ASN A 29 -2.60 -20.87 -14.03
C ASN A 29 -2.34 -19.77 -15.07
N ALA A 30 -2.06 -20.18 -16.31
CA ALA A 30 -1.73 -19.27 -17.42
C ALA A 30 -2.77 -18.17 -17.63
N ARG A 31 -4.07 -18.49 -17.52
CA ARG A 31 -5.16 -17.51 -17.67
C ARG A 31 -5.05 -16.42 -16.60
N LEU A 32 -4.82 -16.80 -15.34
CA LEU A 32 -4.63 -15.84 -14.27
C LEU A 32 -3.37 -15.00 -14.49
N MET A 33 -2.24 -15.64 -14.85
CA MET A 33 -1.00 -14.93 -15.19
C MET A 33 -1.24 -13.87 -16.27
N LEU A 34 -1.90 -14.23 -17.38
CA LEU A 34 -2.18 -13.31 -18.49
C LEU A 34 -3.08 -12.14 -18.07
N SER A 35 -3.98 -12.34 -17.09
CA SER A 35 -4.81 -11.25 -16.57
C SER A 35 -4.06 -10.26 -15.68
N ILE A 36 -3.02 -10.72 -14.97
CA ILE A 36 -2.27 -9.90 -13.99
C ILE A 36 -1.02 -9.28 -14.61
N LEU A 37 -0.35 -9.99 -15.51
CA LEU A 37 0.94 -9.59 -16.06
C LEU A 37 0.91 -8.17 -16.65
N PRO A 38 -0.07 -7.77 -17.50
CA PRO A 38 -0.12 -6.41 -18.05
C PRO A 38 -0.19 -5.34 -16.96
N PHE A 39 -1.00 -5.56 -15.92
CA PHE A 39 -1.10 -4.63 -14.81
C PHE A 39 0.20 -4.55 -14.00
N SER A 40 0.84 -5.69 -13.73
CA SER A 40 2.14 -5.70 -13.03
C SER A 40 3.26 -4.99 -13.80
N LEU A 41 3.29 -5.13 -15.13
CA LEU A 41 4.24 -4.41 -15.99
C LEU A 41 3.93 -2.91 -16.01
N ALA A 42 2.65 -2.54 -16.02
CA ALA A 42 2.24 -1.14 -15.89
C ALA A 42 2.72 -0.54 -14.55
N LEU A 43 2.66 -1.28 -13.44
CA LEU A 43 3.17 -0.81 -12.15
C LEU A 43 4.69 -0.53 -12.19
N PHE A 44 5.49 -1.35 -12.89
CA PHE A 44 6.90 -1.03 -13.11
C PHE A 44 7.07 0.27 -13.92
N ALA A 45 6.28 0.46 -14.97
CA ALA A 45 6.29 1.70 -15.75
C ALA A 45 5.88 2.91 -14.89
N LEU A 46 4.99 2.74 -13.91
CA LEU A 46 4.61 3.79 -12.97
C LEU A 46 5.75 4.18 -12.03
N VAL A 47 6.63 3.25 -11.62
CA VAL A 47 7.85 3.62 -10.89
C VAL A 47 8.71 4.57 -11.73
N ALA A 48 8.90 4.28 -13.02
CA ALA A 48 9.63 5.16 -13.93
C ALA A 48 8.94 6.52 -14.12
N LEU A 49 7.60 6.53 -14.20
CA LEU A 49 6.81 7.75 -14.29
C LEU A 49 6.97 8.62 -13.03
N VAL A 50 6.91 8.04 -11.84
CA VAL A 50 7.14 8.75 -10.57
C VAL A 50 8.53 9.39 -10.56
N LEU A 51 9.57 8.66 -10.97
CA LEU A 51 10.93 9.20 -11.06
C LEU A 51 11.02 10.38 -12.04
N ARG A 52 10.27 10.33 -13.15
CA ARG A 52 10.21 11.41 -14.14
C ARG A 52 9.47 12.64 -13.59
N LEU A 53 8.29 12.45 -12.99
CA LEU A 53 7.47 13.52 -12.42
C LEU A 53 8.16 14.25 -11.27
N THR A 54 9.08 13.56 -10.57
CA THR A 54 9.79 14.09 -9.40
C THR A 54 11.25 14.44 -9.69
N LYS A 55 11.69 14.53 -10.96
CA LYS A 55 13.11 14.71 -11.32
C LYS A 55 13.76 15.93 -10.64
N GLY A 56 13.02 17.02 -10.47
CA GLY A 56 13.51 18.27 -9.85
C GLY A 56 13.29 18.39 -8.34
N TYR A 57 12.82 17.33 -7.66
CA TYR A 57 12.56 17.39 -6.23
C TYR A 57 13.84 17.10 -5.46
N GLU A 58 14.21 18.04 -4.61
CA GLU A 58 15.29 17.90 -3.64
C GLU A 58 14.69 17.92 -2.24
N VAL A 59 14.52 16.74 -1.63
CA VAL A 59 14.05 16.64 -0.25
C VAL A 59 15.07 15.82 0.54
N ALA A 60 15.68 16.48 1.52
CA ALA A 60 16.61 15.84 2.44
C ALA A 60 15.86 14.84 3.33
N ALA A 61 16.48 13.69 3.59
CA ALA A 61 15.96 12.76 4.60
C ALA A 61 16.30 13.31 5.99
N VAL A 62 15.39 13.15 6.93
CA VAL A 62 15.66 13.47 8.34
C VAL A 62 16.35 12.28 8.98
N PRO A 63 17.61 12.42 9.45
CA PRO A 63 18.31 11.31 10.09
C PRO A 63 17.61 10.92 11.40
N LEU A 64 17.50 9.61 11.62
CA LEU A 64 17.11 8.99 12.88
C LEU A 64 18.37 8.79 13.71
N LYS A 65 18.31 9.02 15.02
CA LYS A 65 19.48 8.83 15.89
C LYS A 65 19.84 7.35 16.00
N ASN A 66 18.84 6.49 16.17
CA ASN A 66 19.01 5.04 16.30
C ASN A 66 17.86 4.29 15.60
N PRO A 67 18.07 3.75 14.38
CA PRO A 67 16.98 3.12 13.62
C PRO A 67 16.58 1.72 14.13
N LEU A 68 17.49 1.00 14.81
CA LEU A 68 17.25 -0.39 15.23
C LEU A 68 16.10 -0.54 16.27
N PRO A 69 16.06 0.23 17.38
CA PRO A 69 14.91 0.18 18.30
C PRO A 69 13.57 0.47 17.63
N GLY A 70 13.56 1.40 16.66
CA GLY A 70 12.39 1.68 15.83
C GLY A 70 11.95 0.45 15.03
N LEU A 71 12.88 -0.21 14.33
CA LEU A 71 12.58 -1.45 13.60
C LEU A 71 12.01 -2.55 14.49
N LEU A 72 12.65 -2.84 15.63
CA LEU A 72 12.20 -3.88 16.56
C LEU A 72 10.80 -3.57 17.09
N PHE A 73 10.53 -2.32 17.44
CA PHE A 73 9.21 -1.87 17.90
C PHE A 73 8.14 -2.00 16.81
N LEU A 74 8.47 -1.65 15.56
CA LEU A 74 7.55 -1.80 14.43
C LEU A 74 7.24 -3.27 14.15
N PHE A 75 8.23 -4.17 14.21
CA PHE A 75 8.00 -5.61 14.06
C PHE A 75 7.13 -6.16 15.19
N LEU A 76 7.31 -5.69 16.43
CA LEU A 76 6.42 -6.03 17.55
C LEU A 76 4.99 -5.57 17.27
N CYS A 77 4.79 -4.33 16.86
CA CYS A 77 3.47 -3.79 16.50
C CYS A 77 2.80 -4.61 15.39
N LEU A 78 3.57 -4.98 14.36
CA LEU A 78 3.09 -5.81 13.26
C LEU A 78 2.71 -7.21 13.73
N ALA A 79 3.55 -7.85 14.56
CA ALA A 79 3.27 -9.16 15.12
C ALA A 79 1.98 -9.13 15.96
N LEU A 80 1.80 -8.12 16.81
CA LEU A 80 0.59 -7.93 17.60
C LEU A 80 -0.65 -7.69 16.72
N HIS A 81 -0.55 -6.90 15.66
CA HIS A 81 -1.64 -6.71 14.70
C HIS A 81 -2.09 -8.03 14.06
N TYR A 82 -1.15 -8.88 13.65
CA TYR A 82 -1.48 -10.17 13.05
C TYR A 82 -1.95 -11.20 14.07
N PHE A 83 -1.40 -11.17 15.28
CA PHE A 83 -1.83 -12.03 16.38
C PHE A 83 -3.26 -11.70 16.79
N THR A 84 -3.63 -10.43 16.93
CA THR A 84 -5.01 -10.05 17.29
C THR A 84 -6.05 -10.41 16.22
N LYS A 85 -5.66 -10.64 14.96
CA LYS A 85 -6.58 -11.18 13.94
C LYS A 85 -7.00 -12.62 14.19
N SER A 86 -6.24 -13.40 14.96
CA SER A 86 -6.64 -14.77 15.35
C SER A 86 -7.61 -14.76 16.52
N TRP A 87 -7.77 -13.63 17.22
CA TRP A 87 -8.69 -13.49 18.33
C TRP A 87 -10.11 -13.16 17.85
N SER A 88 -11.10 -13.84 18.42
CA SER A 88 -12.52 -13.56 18.22
C SER A 88 -12.99 -12.40 19.10
N LEU A 89 -12.43 -11.21 18.87
CA LEU A 89 -12.79 -10.02 19.65
C LEU A 89 -14.22 -9.55 19.36
N PRO A 90 -14.96 -9.03 20.37
CA PRO A 90 -16.29 -8.47 20.18
C PRO A 90 -16.30 -7.42 19.07
N GLN A 91 -17.28 -7.48 18.16
CA GLN A 91 -17.42 -6.49 17.10
C GLN A 91 -18.21 -5.29 17.61
N ILE A 92 -17.61 -4.10 17.55
CA ILE A 92 -18.29 -2.84 17.79
C ILE A 92 -18.72 -2.27 16.43
N GLY A 93 -20.00 -1.90 16.28
CA GLY A 93 -20.52 -1.27 15.06
C GLY A 93 -21.31 -2.16 14.09
N GLY A 94 -21.86 -3.29 14.55
CA GLY A 94 -22.77 -4.12 13.75
C GLY A 94 -22.10 -4.76 12.52
N SER A 95 -22.60 -4.48 11.32
CA SER A 95 -22.05 -4.99 10.04
C SER A 95 -20.65 -4.45 9.73
N TRP A 96 -20.21 -3.41 10.42
CA TRP A 96 -18.89 -2.80 10.30
C TRP A 96 -17.92 -3.41 11.30
N LYS A 97 -16.73 -3.78 10.82
CA LYS A 97 -15.67 -4.38 11.66
C LYS A 97 -14.93 -3.30 12.45
N GLY A 98 -15.65 -2.53 13.29
CA GLY A 98 -15.10 -1.39 14.02
C GLY A 98 -13.93 -1.76 14.93
N THR A 99 -13.99 -2.92 15.58
CA THR A 99 -12.88 -3.44 16.41
C THR A 99 -11.63 -3.67 15.57
N SER A 100 -11.75 -4.22 14.36
CA SER A 100 -10.61 -4.41 13.46
C SER A 100 -10.01 -3.08 13.01
N LEU A 101 -10.84 -2.06 12.79
CA LEU A 101 -10.38 -0.71 12.46
C LEU A 101 -9.57 -0.12 13.62
N LEU A 102 -10.11 -0.16 14.84
CA LEU A 102 -9.46 0.38 16.03
C LEU A 102 -8.11 -0.29 16.32
N LEU A 103 -8.04 -1.62 16.26
CA LEU A 103 -6.78 -2.34 16.47
C LEU A 103 -5.75 -2.03 15.39
N LYS A 104 -6.18 -1.91 14.13
CA LYS A 104 -5.29 -1.55 13.03
C LYS A 104 -4.74 -0.13 13.21
N LEU A 105 -5.60 0.83 13.56
CA LEU A 105 -5.18 2.19 13.92
C LEU A 105 -4.24 2.19 15.13
N ALA A 106 -4.53 1.41 16.16
CA ALA A 106 -3.69 1.34 17.35
C ALA A 106 -2.29 0.82 17.03
N PHE A 107 -2.20 -0.37 16.42
CA PHE A 107 -0.91 -1.04 16.22
C PHE A 107 -0.11 -0.47 15.04
N LEU A 108 -0.75 -0.05 13.96
CA LEU A 108 -0.02 0.41 12.77
C LEU A 108 0.15 1.93 12.73
N PHE A 109 -0.64 2.70 13.50
CA PHE A 109 -0.51 4.16 13.55
C PHE A 109 -0.20 4.70 14.95
N LEU A 110 -1.12 4.59 15.90
CA LEU A 110 -1.04 5.32 17.17
C LEU A 110 0.21 4.94 17.99
N LEU A 111 0.47 3.65 18.17
CA LEU A 111 1.62 3.18 18.94
C LEU A 111 2.96 3.53 18.26
N PRO A 112 3.16 3.26 16.95
CA PRO A 112 4.31 3.77 16.21
C PRO A 112 4.49 5.29 16.30
N ALA A 113 3.42 6.06 16.07
CA ALA A 113 3.47 7.51 16.11
C ALA A 113 3.84 8.03 17.50
N LEU A 114 3.32 7.42 18.57
CA LEU A 114 3.69 7.77 19.94
C LEU A 114 5.16 7.46 20.22
N PHE A 115 5.65 6.28 19.81
CA PHE A 115 7.05 5.91 19.95
C PHE A 115 7.98 6.93 19.27
N PHE A 116 7.71 7.27 18.00
CA PHE A 116 8.52 8.24 17.26
C PHE A 116 8.35 9.66 17.80
N ARG A 117 7.16 10.04 18.30
CA ARG A 117 6.99 11.34 18.96
C ARG A 117 7.89 11.47 20.20
N LEU A 118 8.03 10.41 20.99
CA LEU A 118 8.84 10.42 22.22
C LEU A 118 10.34 10.34 21.96
N LYS A 119 10.77 9.69 20.87
CA LYS A 119 12.19 9.45 20.58
C LYS A 119 12.78 10.33 19.47
N GLU A 120 11.96 10.72 18.50
CA GLU A 120 12.37 11.30 17.22
C GLU A 120 11.30 12.30 16.68
N GLU A 121 10.83 13.24 17.50
CA GLU A 121 9.68 14.11 17.16
C GLU A 121 9.83 14.85 15.81
N SER A 122 11.04 15.33 15.50
CA SER A 122 11.36 16.00 14.25
C SER A 122 11.11 15.13 13.02
N PHE A 123 11.35 13.82 13.13
CA PHE A 123 11.13 12.86 12.08
C PHE A 123 9.64 12.73 11.73
N LEU A 124 8.79 12.57 12.75
CA LEU A 124 7.34 12.42 12.57
C LEU A 124 6.73 13.69 11.94
N LYS A 125 7.10 14.87 12.45
CA LYS A 125 6.66 16.16 11.89
C LYS A 125 7.04 16.30 10.42
N SER A 126 8.28 15.93 10.07
CA SER A 126 8.73 16.04 8.69
C SER A 126 7.98 15.13 7.73
N SER A 127 7.70 13.88 8.13
CA SER A 127 7.02 12.88 7.29
C SER A 127 5.55 13.21 7.01
N LEU A 128 4.89 13.90 7.96
CA LEU A 128 3.48 14.31 7.85
C LEU A 128 3.30 15.66 7.14
N SER A 129 4.36 16.44 6.98
CA SER A 129 4.26 17.78 6.40
C SER A 129 4.44 17.72 4.89
N PRO A 130 3.44 18.17 4.10
CA PRO A 130 3.65 18.32 2.67
C PRO A 130 4.74 19.36 2.43
N LYS A 131 5.66 19.06 1.51
CA LYS A 131 6.74 19.98 1.12
C LYS A 131 6.32 20.83 -0.06
N ASN A 132 5.55 20.25 -0.98
CA ASN A 132 4.91 20.94 -2.08
C ASN A 132 3.55 20.32 -2.35
N LEU A 133 2.53 20.75 -1.59
CA LEU A 133 1.21 20.13 -1.60
C LEU A 133 0.60 20.06 -3.00
N ARG A 134 0.70 21.13 -3.81
CA ARG A 134 0.12 21.17 -5.15
C ARG A 134 0.72 20.08 -6.04
N GLU A 135 2.04 19.99 -6.10
CA GLU A 135 2.68 19.01 -6.97
C GLU A 135 2.61 17.58 -6.41
N GLU A 136 2.61 17.41 -5.08
CA GLU A 136 2.34 16.14 -4.42
C GLU A 136 0.95 15.61 -4.77
N LEU A 137 -0.10 16.45 -4.69
CA LEU A 137 -1.45 16.09 -5.09
C LEU A 137 -1.55 15.79 -6.60
N LYS A 138 -0.84 16.54 -7.45
CA LYS A 138 -0.76 16.24 -8.88
C LYS A 138 -0.17 14.85 -9.14
N ILE A 139 0.89 14.46 -8.43
CA ILE A 139 1.46 13.11 -8.51
C ILE A 139 0.42 12.08 -8.06
N ALA A 140 -0.24 12.31 -6.93
CA ALA A 140 -1.28 11.41 -6.42
C ALA A 140 -2.43 11.23 -7.44
N LEU A 141 -2.86 12.30 -8.11
CA LEU A 141 -3.93 12.23 -9.11
C LEU A 141 -3.49 11.51 -10.39
N VAL A 142 -2.30 11.81 -10.92
CA VAL A 142 -1.79 11.17 -12.14
C VAL A 142 -1.53 9.68 -11.94
N ILE A 143 -0.82 9.34 -10.86
CA ILE A 143 -0.54 7.93 -10.52
C ILE A 143 -1.82 7.22 -10.09
N GLY A 144 -2.71 7.90 -9.37
CA GLY A 144 -4.02 7.40 -8.97
C GLY A 144 -4.87 7.01 -10.15
N ALA A 145 -5.06 7.89 -11.13
CA ALA A 145 -5.81 7.56 -12.34
C ALA A 145 -5.22 6.32 -13.05
N ALA A 146 -3.90 6.23 -13.15
CA ALA A 146 -3.23 5.12 -13.80
C ALA A 146 -3.34 3.78 -13.05
N ILE A 147 -3.63 3.79 -11.75
CA ILE A 147 -3.87 2.56 -10.95
C ILE A 147 -5.36 2.26 -10.86
N ILE A 148 -6.17 3.26 -10.50
CA ILE A 148 -7.61 3.14 -10.22
C ILE A 148 -8.38 2.62 -11.43
N ILE A 149 -8.09 3.15 -12.63
CA ILE A 149 -8.80 2.76 -13.84
C ILE A 149 -8.61 1.26 -14.11
N PRO A 150 -7.37 0.72 -14.21
CA PRO A 150 -7.17 -0.71 -14.34
C PRO A 150 -7.76 -1.53 -13.18
N THR A 151 -7.56 -1.13 -11.92
CA THR A 151 -8.06 -1.92 -10.78
C THR A 151 -9.58 -1.98 -10.73
N PHE A 152 -10.26 -0.91 -11.15
CA PHE A 152 -11.71 -0.90 -11.28
C PHE A 152 -12.18 -1.97 -12.26
N PHE A 153 -11.59 -2.07 -13.45
CA PHE A 153 -11.98 -3.06 -14.46
C PHE A 153 -11.51 -4.49 -14.14
N LEU A 154 -10.40 -4.64 -13.42
CA LEU A 154 -9.89 -5.94 -12.95
C LEU A 154 -10.70 -6.54 -11.81
N ASN A 155 -11.60 -5.77 -11.19
CA ASN A 155 -12.50 -6.25 -10.15
C ASN A 155 -13.97 -6.23 -10.64
N PRO A 156 -14.45 -7.34 -11.27
CA PRO A 156 -15.83 -7.45 -11.73
C PRO A 156 -16.89 -7.22 -10.65
N ALA A 157 -16.58 -7.52 -9.39
CA ALA A 157 -17.50 -7.29 -8.27
C ALA A 157 -17.81 -5.79 -8.06
N THR A 158 -16.97 -4.91 -8.59
CA THR A 158 -17.12 -3.46 -8.47
C THR A 158 -17.81 -2.86 -9.69
N TRP A 159 -17.31 -3.10 -10.90
CA TRP A 159 -17.85 -2.41 -12.07
C TRP A 159 -19.13 -3.06 -12.61
N LYS A 160 -19.25 -4.40 -12.55
CA LYS A 160 -20.34 -5.12 -13.20
C LYS A 160 -21.72 -4.79 -12.60
N PRO A 161 -21.90 -4.68 -11.27
CA PRO A 161 -23.18 -4.29 -10.68
C PRO A 161 -23.58 -2.84 -11.01
N LEU A 162 -22.61 -1.95 -11.19
CA LEU A 162 -22.87 -0.55 -11.55
C LEU A 162 -23.28 -0.41 -13.02
N VAL A 163 -22.60 -1.12 -13.92
CA VAL A 163 -22.87 -1.05 -15.37
C VAL A 163 -24.16 -1.80 -15.74
N SER A 164 -24.46 -2.91 -15.08
CA SER A 164 -25.70 -3.68 -15.32
C SER A 164 -26.95 -3.02 -14.74
N GLY A 165 -26.80 -2.00 -13.88
CA GLY A 165 -27.92 -1.39 -13.16
C GLY A 165 -28.40 -2.17 -11.93
N GLU A 166 -27.78 -3.31 -11.59
CA GLU A 166 -28.05 -4.04 -10.34
C GLU A 166 -27.85 -3.16 -9.10
N ARG A 167 -26.95 -2.18 -9.20
CA ARG A 167 -26.72 -1.15 -8.18
C ARG A 167 -26.89 0.24 -8.79
N PRO A 168 -27.85 1.05 -8.32
CA PRO A 168 -28.06 2.40 -8.84
C PRO A 168 -26.81 3.27 -8.69
N LEU A 169 -26.38 3.92 -9.78
CA LEU A 169 -25.19 4.79 -9.78
C LEU A 169 -25.30 5.91 -8.73
N ILE A 170 -26.49 6.47 -8.52
CA ILE A 170 -26.71 7.53 -7.53
C ILE A 170 -26.41 7.06 -6.09
N GLN A 171 -26.74 5.81 -5.76
CA GLN A 171 -26.40 5.23 -4.45
C GLN A 171 -24.88 5.05 -4.33
N ALA A 172 -24.21 4.61 -5.39
CA ALA A 172 -22.76 4.48 -5.40
C ALA A 172 -22.06 5.86 -5.24
N LEU A 173 -22.55 6.89 -5.93
CA LEU A 173 -22.03 8.26 -5.78
C LEU A 173 -22.25 8.80 -4.37
N ALA A 174 -23.42 8.54 -3.76
CA ALA A 174 -23.69 8.92 -2.36
C ALA A 174 -22.83 8.13 -1.35
N ALA A 175 -22.51 6.87 -1.65
CA ALA A 175 -21.65 6.02 -0.82
C ALA A 175 -20.16 6.38 -0.92
N PHE A 176 -19.73 7.03 -2.01
CA PHE A 176 -18.32 7.26 -2.29
C PHE A 176 -17.59 8.09 -1.22
N PRO A 177 -18.12 9.22 -0.69
CA PRO A 177 -17.47 9.96 0.39
C PRO A 177 -17.30 9.14 1.67
N ILE A 178 -18.28 8.28 1.99
CA ILE A 178 -18.22 7.38 3.15
C ILE A 178 -17.17 6.30 2.92
N SER A 179 -17.11 5.72 1.71
CA SER A 179 -16.08 4.77 1.30
C SER A 179 -14.68 5.40 1.43
N LEU A 180 -14.52 6.63 0.95
CA LEU A 180 -13.26 7.38 1.03
C LEU A 180 -12.83 7.59 2.48
N LEU A 181 -13.71 8.09 3.33
CA LEU A 181 -13.41 8.30 4.75
C LEU A 181 -13.09 6.97 5.46
N TYR A 182 -13.86 5.93 5.18
CA TYR A 182 -13.66 4.62 5.78
C TYR A 182 -12.29 4.03 5.44
N TYR A 183 -11.89 4.03 4.16
CA TYR A 183 -10.60 3.49 3.74
C TYR A 183 -9.42 4.42 4.03
N PHE A 184 -9.65 5.72 4.14
CA PHE A 184 -8.66 6.64 4.67
C PHE A 184 -8.24 6.28 6.10
N LEU A 185 -9.22 5.99 6.97
CA LEU A 185 -8.98 5.56 8.35
C LEU A 185 -8.53 4.11 8.45
N LEU A 186 -9.12 3.20 7.66
CA LEU A 186 -8.85 1.78 7.76
C LEU A 186 -7.51 1.38 7.15
N ALA A 187 -7.12 1.96 6.03
CA ALA A 187 -5.97 1.53 5.24
C ALA A 187 -4.95 2.64 5.10
N ALA A 188 -5.33 3.78 4.50
CA ALA A 188 -4.36 4.78 4.08
C ALA A 188 -3.50 5.33 5.23
N ILE A 189 -4.11 5.84 6.31
CA ILE A 189 -3.36 6.32 7.49
C ILE A 189 -2.49 5.23 8.10
N PRO A 190 -3.05 4.11 8.60
CA PRO A 190 -2.26 3.11 9.31
C PRO A 190 -1.18 2.49 8.44
N GLU A 191 -1.47 2.20 7.16
CA GLU A 191 -0.50 1.52 6.30
C GLU A 191 0.57 2.46 5.78
N GLU A 192 0.24 3.64 5.26
CA GLU A 192 1.27 4.51 4.68
C GLU A 192 2.22 5.08 5.73
N LEU A 193 1.72 5.37 6.94
CA LEU A 193 2.61 5.75 8.03
C LEU A 193 3.50 4.58 8.46
N PHE A 194 2.91 3.39 8.66
CA PHE A 194 3.68 2.21 9.08
C PHE A 194 4.75 1.82 8.07
N PHE A 195 4.36 1.65 6.79
CA PHE A 195 5.25 1.11 5.78
C PHE A 195 6.21 2.16 5.22
N ARG A 196 5.79 3.42 5.06
CA ARG A 196 6.61 4.46 4.40
C ARG A 196 7.38 5.28 5.40
N ALA A 197 6.65 5.96 6.30
CA ALA A 197 7.30 6.82 7.27
C ALA A 197 8.15 5.99 8.24
N PHE A 198 7.65 4.87 8.76
CA PHE A 198 8.36 4.16 9.80
C PHE A 198 9.27 3.04 9.27
N LEU A 199 8.71 2.01 8.65
CA LEU A 199 9.45 0.81 8.28
C LEU A 199 10.49 1.07 7.18
N GLN A 200 10.09 1.73 6.10
CA GLN A 200 10.99 2.03 4.98
C GLN A 200 12.15 2.95 5.41
N GLU A 201 11.88 4.02 6.17
CA GLU A 201 12.94 4.93 6.62
C GLU A 201 13.89 4.25 7.63
N CYS A 202 13.36 3.57 8.65
CA CYS A 202 14.21 2.89 9.61
C CYS A 202 15.04 1.79 8.93
N GLY A 203 14.45 1.04 7.99
CA GLY A 203 15.16 0.04 7.20
C GLY A 203 16.24 0.65 6.32
N ALA A 204 15.94 1.77 5.66
CA ALA A 204 16.90 2.49 4.82
C ALA A 204 18.11 2.99 5.62
N GLN A 205 17.88 3.55 6.81
CA GLN A 205 18.94 4.08 7.65
C GLN A 205 19.74 2.97 8.34
N PHE A 206 19.08 1.91 8.82
CA PHE A 206 19.74 0.75 9.40
C PHE A 206 20.67 0.05 8.41
N LEU A 207 20.20 -0.15 7.17
CA LEU A 207 20.97 -0.80 6.10
C LEU A 207 21.89 0.17 5.34
N LYS A 208 21.88 1.46 5.71
CA LYS A 208 22.61 2.53 5.01
C LYS A 208 22.34 2.54 3.50
N SER A 209 21.13 2.17 3.09
CA SER A 209 20.71 2.08 1.68
C SER A 209 19.21 2.34 1.54
N ARG A 210 18.87 3.47 0.91
CA ARG A 210 17.49 3.84 0.58
C ARG A 210 16.79 2.81 -0.30
N ILE A 211 17.53 2.25 -1.27
CA ILE A 211 17.01 1.21 -2.17
C ILE A 211 16.66 -0.05 -1.37
N SER A 212 17.50 -0.43 -0.39
CA SER A 212 17.21 -1.58 0.46
C SER A 212 15.96 -1.39 1.31
N GLY A 213 15.83 -0.24 1.99
CA GLY A 213 14.64 0.09 2.78
C GLY A 213 13.37 0.08 1.93
N LEU A 214 13.43 0.69 0.75
CA LEU A 214 12.32 0.72 -0.23
C LEU A 214 11.88 -0.69 -0.63
N ILE A 215 12.80 -1.53 -1.09
CA ILE A 215 12.48 -2.87 -1.62
C ILE A 215 11.95 -3.77 -0.49
N ILE A 216 12.59 -3.75 0.67
CA ILE A 216 12.19 -4.59 1.82
C ILE A 216 10.80 -4.18 2.31
N ALA A 217 10.54 -2.88 2.51
CA ALA A 217 9.22 -2.42 2.93
C ALA A 217 8.13 -2.78 1.89
N SER A 218 8.44 -2.71 0.60
CA SER A 218 7.53 -3.09 -0.48
C SER A 218 7.23 -4.60 -0.51
N LEU A 219 8.24 -5.44 -0.28
CA LEU A 219 8.06 -6.89 -0.16
C LEU A 219 7.24 -7.27 1.07
N ILE A 220 7.56 -6.69 2.24
CA ILE A 220 6.79 -6.90 3.47
C ILE A 220 5.34 -6.49 3.25
N PHE A 221 5.10 -5.29 2.70
CA PHE A 221 3.76 -4.83 2.35
C PHE A 221 3.00 -5.86 1.51
N GLY A 222 3.60 -6.35 0.42
CA GLY A 222 2.96 -7.34 -0.45
C GLY A 222 2.69 -8.68 0.24
N PHE A 223 3.66 -9.23 0.96
CA PHE A 223 3.51 -10.53 1.63
C PHE A 223 2.46 -10.52 2.74
N LEU A 224 2.32 -9.40 3.43
CA LEU A 224 1.27 -9.22 4.44
C LEU A 224 -0.15 -9.28 3.85
N HIS A 225 -0.31 -9.09 2.55
CA HIS A 225 -1.58 -9.24 1.84
C HIS A 225 -1.91 -10.69 1.47
N ILE A 226 -0.97 -11.65 1.56
CA ILE A 226 -1.20 -13.05 1.15
C ILE A 226 -2.47 -13.65 1.79
N PRO A 227 -2.69 -13.58 3.12
CA PRO A 227 -3.91 -14.13 3.71
C PRO A 227 -5.19 -13.44 3.23
N GLY A 228 -5.11 -12.14 2.92
CA GLY A 228 -6.22 -11.40 2.31
C GLY A 228 -6.52 -11.92 0.91
N ILE A 229 -5.50 -12.01 0.06
CA ILE A 229 -5.61 -12.50 -1.32
C ILE A 229 -6.18 -13.92 -1.37
N MET A 230 -5.72 -14.82 -0.49
CA MET A 230 -6.28 -16.18 -0.38
C MET A 230 -7.79 -16.15 -0.11
N ARG A 231 -8.24 -15.31 0.84
CA ARG A 231 -9.66 -15.19 1.18
C ARG A 231 -10.49 -14.50 0.09
N TRP A 232 -9.98 -13.42 -0.49
CA TRP A 232 -10.72 -12.62 -1.48
C TRP A 232 -10.94 -13.36 -2.79
N TYR A 233 -9.98 -14.19 -3.19
CA TYR A 233 -10.00 -14.87 -4.50
C TYR A 233 -10.13 -16.39 -4.40
N GLY A 234 -10.26 -16.96 -3.19
CA GLY A 234 -10.20 -18.42 -3.01
C GLY A 234 -8.89 -19.02 -3.50
N ALA A 235 -7.81 -18.24 -3.50
CA ALA A 235 -6.54 -18.60 -4.14
C ALA A 235 -5.72 -19.55 -3.27
N SER A 236 -4.98 -20.46 -3.90
CA SER A 236 -3.96 -21.25 -3.21
C SER A 236 -2.87 -20.36 -2.61
N LEU A 237 -2.11 -20.86 -1.61
CA LEU A 237 -0.99 -20.11 -1.04
C LEU A 237 0.02 -19.67 -2.10
N PHE A 238 0.30 -20.54 -3.07
CA PHE A 238 1.20 -20.22 -4.18
C PHE A 238 0.67 -19.08 -5.05
N GLU A 239 -0.58 -19.18 -5.53
CA GLU A 239 -1.19 -18.13 -6.36
C GLU A 239 -1.30 -16.81 -5.61
N ALA A 240 -1.64 -16.85 -4.32
CA ALA A 240 -1.69 -15.67 -3.47
C ALA A 240 -0.32 -15.04 -3.27
N SER A 241 0.74 -15.85 -3.14
CA SER A 241 2.13 -15.38 -3.03
C SER A 241 2.61 -14.77 -4.35
N ALA A 242 2.30 -15.40 -5.50
CA ALA A 242 2.62 -14.85 -6.81
C ALA A 242 1.90 -13.51 -7.04
N ARG A 243 0.60 -13.41 -6.71
CA ARG A 243 -0.17 -12.17 -6.75
C ARG A 243 0.40 -11.10 -5.81
N ALA A 244 0.83 -11.48 -4.60
CA ALA A 244 1.44 -10.56 -3.64
C ALA A 244 2.71 -9.93 -4.21
N VAL A 245 3.59 -10.71 -4.83
CA VAL A 245 4.81 -10.21 -5.49
C VAL A 245 4.48 -9.37 -6.72
N MET A 246 3.64 -9.88 -7.61
CA MET A 246 3.37 -9.26 -8.91
C MET A 246 2.50 -8.00 -8.80
N VAL A 247 1.71 -7.85 -7.76
CA VAL A 247 0.78 -6.71 -7.63
C VAL A 247 1.07 -5.91 -6.37
N GLN A 248 0.90 -6.51 -5.19
CA GLN A 248 0.94 -5.75 -3.95
C GLN A 248 2.33 -5.20 -3.62
N SER A 249 3.39 -5.98 -3.84
CA SER A 249 4.76 -5.49 -3.68
C SER A 249 5.11 -4.42 -4.71
N LEU A 250 4.55 -4.47 -5.93
CA LEU A 250 4.77 -3.44 -6.94
C LEU A 250 4.00 -2.15 -6.66
N ILE A 251 2.77 -2.24 -6.13
CA ILE A 251 2.05 -1.07 -5.57
C ILE A 251 2.88 -0.48 -4.43
N GLY A 252 3.39 -1.33 -3.52
CA GLY A 252 4.30 -0.93 -2.46
C GLY A 252 5.55 -0.22 -2.98
N LEU A 253 6.11 -0.68 -4.10
CA LEU A 253 7.27 -0.08 -4.75
C LEU A 253 6.93 1.29 -5.37
N VAL A 254 5.77 1.45 -6.01
CA VAL A 254 5.29 2.73 -6.52
C VAL A 254 5.11 3.73 -5.38
N PHE A 255 4.41 3.35 -4.31
CA PHE A 255 4.14 4.23 -3.17
C PHE A 255 5.43 4.57 -2.41
N GLY A 256 6.27 3.57 -2.16
CA GLY A 256 7.58 3.76 -1.54
C GLY A 256 8.47 4.67 -2.38
N THR A 257 8.40 4.59 -3.72
CA THR A 257 9.13 5.50 -4.61
C THR A 257 8.59 6.92 -4.49
N ILE A 258 7.27 7.12 -4.49
CA ILE A 258 6.69 8.46 -4.25
C ILE A 258 7.22 9.01 -2.92
N TYR A 259 7.17 8.23 -1.83
CA TYR A 259 7.71 8.65 -0.53
C TYR A 259 9.22 8.97 -0.59
N GLU A 260 10.04 8.15 -1.25
CA GLU A 260 11.48 8.44 -1.39
C GLU A 260 11.77 9.77 -2.09
N ARG A 261 10.86 10.18 -2.98
CA ARG A 261 10.99 11.39 -3.81
C ARG A 261 10.38 12.64 -3.16
N THR A 262 9.30 12.49 -2.38
CA THR A 262 8.58 13.61 -1.74
C THR A 262 8.89 13.76 -0.25
N ARG A 263 9.29 12.68 0.43
CA ARG A 263 9.37 12.53 1.90
C ARG A 263 8.09 12.97 2.62
N SER A 264 6.96 12.79 1.95
CA SER A 264 5.63 13.17 2.44
C SER A 264 4.69 12.00 2.22
N VAL A 265 3.96 11.63 3.28
CA VAL A 265 2.92 10.59 3.18
C VAL A 265 1.61 11.15 2.63
N VAL A 266 1.41 12.47 2.63
CA VAL A 266 0.17 13.12 2.17
C VAL A 266 -0.31 12.64 0.78
N PRO A 267 0.53 12.63 -0.28
CA PRO A 267 0.09 12.13 -1.59
C PRO A 267 -0.31 10.65 -1.55
N LEU A 268 0.32 9.87 -0.67
CA LEU A 268 0.02 8.44 -0.50
C LEU A 268 -1.29 8.22 0.24
N LEU A 269 -1.59 9.04 1.25
CA LEU A 269 -2.86 8.98 1.96
C LEU A 269 -4.03 9.22 1.01
N VAL A 270 -3.91 10.21 0.12
CA VAL A 270 -4.90 10.48 -0.92
C VAL A 270 -4.96 9.29 -1.88
N LEU A 271 -3.84 8.95 -2.50
CA LEU A 271 -3.76 7.88 -3.51
C LEU A 271 -4.34 6.54 -3.03
N HIS A 272 -3.89 6.07 -1.86
CA HIS A 272 -4.33 4.81 -1.26
C HIS A 272 -5.84 4.84 -0.95
N SER A 273 -6.34 5.91 -0.34
CA SER A 273 -7.77 6.04 -0.03
C SER A 273 -8.64 5.96 -1.28
N PHE A 274 -8.24 6.61 -2.37
CA PHE A 274 -8.99 6.58 -3.62
C PHE A 274 -8.98 5.20 -4.27
N ILE A 275 -7.84 4.50 -4.27
CA ILE A 275 -7.72 3.13 -4.80
C ILE A 275 -8.67 2.19 -4.05
N ASP A 276 -8.61 2.20 -2.73
CA ASP A 276 -9.42 1.31 -1.91
C ASP A 276 -10.91 1.68 -1.94
N ALA A 277 -11.23 2.97 -1.85
CA ALA A 277 -12.61 3.44 -1.86
C ALA A 277 -13.32 3.13 -3.17
N THR A 278 -12.61 3.25 -4.30
CA THR A 278 -13.15 2.90 -5.62
C THR A 278 -13.27 1.40 -5.76
N SER A 279 -12.23 0.64 -5.39
CA SER A 279 -12.20 -0.81 -5.54
C SER A 279 -13.25 -1.52 -4.70
N ASN A 280 -13.73 -0.90 -3.61
CA ASN A 280 -14.72 -1.45 -2.70
C ASN A 280 -16.06 -0.69 -2.71
N LEU A 281 -16.29 0.18 -3.69
CA LEU A 281 -17.45 1.08 -3.68
C LEU A 281 -18.79 0.33 -3.62
N VAL A 282 -18.93 -0.77 -4.37
CA VAL A 282 -20.16 -1.59 -4.36
C VAL A 282 -20.41 -2.22 -3.00
N LEU A 283 -19.37 -2.70 -2.33
CA LEU A 283 -19.48 -3.29 -0.99
C LEU A 283 -20.01 -2.24 0.02
N ILE A 284 -19.47 -1.02 -0.03
CA ILE A 284 -19.91 0.07 0.83
C ILE A 284 -21.34 0.49 0.50
N THR A 285 -21.67 0.59 -0.79
CA THR A 285 -23.03 0.90 -1.25
C THR A 285 -24.04 -0.11 -0.73
N GLN A 286 -23.72 -1.41 -0.83
CA GLN A 286 -24.58 -2.48 -0.33
C GLN A 286 -24.78 -2.41 1.19
N ARG A 287 -23.76 -2.01 1.96
CA ARG A 287 -23.88 -1.89 3.43
C ARG A 287 -24.72 -0.70 3.88
N LEU A 288 -24.82 0.34 3.05
CA LEU A 288 -25.54 1.57 3.39
C LEU A 288 -27.00 1.53 2.93
N PHE A 289 -27.29 0.85 1.82
CA PHE A 289 -28.60 0.90 1.15
C PHE A 289 -29.26 -0.47 0.91
N GLY A 290 -28.62 -1.57 1.32
CA GLY A 290 -29.13 -2.93 1.19
C GLY A 290 -29.50 -3.53 2.54
#